data_AF-A0A2D4KNC6-F1
#
_entry.id   AF-A0A2D4KNC6-F1
#
_cell.length_a   1.000
_cell.length_b   1.000
_cell.length_c   1.000
_cell.angle_alpha   90.00
_cell.angle_beta   90.00
_cell.angle_gamma   90.00
#
_symmetry.space_group_name_H-M   'P 1'
#
loop_
_entity.id
_entity.type
_entity.pdbx_description
1 polymer ?
#
loop_
_entity_poly.entity_id
_entity_poly.type
_entity_poly.pdbx_seq_one_letter_code
_entity_poly.pdbx_strand_id
1 'polypeptide(L)'
;SGADLTEICQRACKLAIREAIEMEIKAERERQHQKYAAMDDDYDPVPEIRRDHFEEAMRFARRSVSDNDIRKYEMFAQTLQQSRGFGNFRFPSGKQTSGGGGSSGSNSGQGSLFQEEGEDDLYN
;
A
#
# COMPACT_ATOMS: atom_id res chain seq x y z
N SER A 1 -3.88 -1.83 -0.60
CA SER A 1 -3.69 -0.55 0.11
C SER A 1 -3.29 -0.85 1.56
N GLY A 2 -2.91 0.16 2.36
CA GLY A 2 -2.63 -0.05 3.79
C GLY A 2 -3.84 -0.57 4.58
N ALA A 3 -5.05 -0.16 4.18
CA ALA A 3 -6.29 -0.70 4.73
C ALA A 3 -6.44 -2.19 4.42
N ASP A 4 -6.20 -2.61 3.17
CA ASP A 4 -6.30 -4.03 2.77
C ASP A 4 -5.31 -4.91 3.58
N LEU A 5 -4.08 -4.41 3.78
CA LEU A 5 -3.08 -5.12 4.61
C LEU A 5 -3.54 -5.26 6.06
N THR A 6 -4.16 -4.21 6.61
CA THR A 6 -4.70 -4.22 7.97
C THR A 6 -5.85 -5.21 8.11
N GLU A 7 -6.74 -5.29 7.10
CA GLU A 7 -7.84 -6.25 7.08
C GLU A 7 -7.34 -7.69 7.13
N ILE A 8 -6.28 -8.01 6.37
CA ILE A 8 -5.66 -9.34 6.39
C ILE A 8 -5.13 -9.68 7.78
N CYS A 9 -4.38 -8.77 8.42
CA CYS A 9 -3.87 -8.97 9.77
C CYS A 9 -5.00 -9.19 10.80
N GLN A 10 -6.06 -8.38 10.72
CA GLN A 10 -7.23 -8.53 11.59
C GLN A 10 -7.93 -9.88 11.37
N ARG A 11 -8.04 -10.34 10.12
CA ARG A 11 -8.67 -11.61 9.80
C ARG A 11 -7.84 -12.80 10.29
N ALA A 12 -6.52 -12.77 10.10
CA ALA A 12 -5.61 -13.79 10.62
C ALA A 12 -5.67 -13.85 12.16
N CYS A 13 -5.63 -12.70 12.83
CA CYS A 13 -5.79 -12.62 14.29
C CYS A 13 -7.12 -13.21 14.77
N LYS A 14 -8.23 -12.89 14.10
CA LYS A 14 -9.54 -13.47 14.42
C LYS A 14 -9.60 -14.99 14.23
N LEU A 15 -8.90 -15.53 13.24
CA LEU A 15 -8.82 -16.98 13.03
C LEU A 15 -8.02 -17.66 14.14
N ALA A 16 -6.90 -17.07 14.55
CA ALA A 16 -6.09 -17.60 15.67
C ALA A 16 -6.87 -17.60 16.99
N ILE A 17 -7.57 -16.51 17.30
CA ILE A 17 -8.43 -16.45 18.50
C ILE A 17 -9.54 -17.50 18.45
N ARG A 18 -10.13 -17.71 17.27
CA ARG A 18 -11.15 -18.77 17.10
C ARG A 18 -10.56 -20.15 17.35
N GLU A 19 -9.38 -20.45 16.80
CA GLU A 19 -8.69 -21.72 17.03
C GLU A 19 -8.37 -21.94 18.51
N ALA A 20 -7.88 -20.91 19.20
CA ALA A 20 -7.58 -20.97 20.63
C ALA A 20 -8.82 -21.39 21.46
N ILE A 21 -9.96 -20.71 21.21
CA ILE A 21 -11.24 -20.99 21.89
C ILE A 21 -11.72 -22.42 21.56
N GLU A 22 -11.63 -22.85 20.31
CA GLU A 22 -12.07 -24.20 19.90
C GLU A 22 -11.22 -25.30 20.56
N MET A 23 -9.91 -25.08 20.65
CA MET A 23 -8.99 -26.01 21.32
C MET A 23 -9.21 -26.05 22.83
N GLU A 24 -9.45 -24.91 23.46
CA GLU A 24 -9.76 -24.82 24.89
C GLU A 24 -11.05 -25.57 25.23
N ILE A 25 -12.13 -25.35 24.47
CA ILE A 25 -13.41 -26.07 24.63
C ILE A 25 -13.21 -27.59 24.46
N LYS A 26 -12.39 -28.00 23.50
CA LYS A 26 -12.11 -29.43 23.26
C LYS A 26 -11.33 -30.05 24.43
N ALA A 27 -10.29 -29.37 24.90
CA ALA A 27 -9.50 -29.81 26.04
C ALA A 27 -10.35 -29.92 27.32
N GLU A 28 -11.23 -28.94 27.56
CA GLU A 28 -12.15 -28.96 28.69
C GLU A 28 -13.11 -30.16 28.63
N ARG A 29 -13.71 -30.44 27.46
CA ARG A 29 -14.58 -31.62 27.28
C ARG A 29 -13.84 -32.92 27.53
N GLU A 30 -12.61 -33.07 27.02
CA GLU A 30 -11.80 -34.27 27.25
C GLU A 30 -11.46 -34.45 28.74
N ARG A 31 -11.19 -33.34 29.45
CA ARG A 31 -10.93 -33.33 30.90
C ARG A 31 -12.15 -33.76 31.71
N GLN A 32 -13.34 -33.30 31.36
CA GLN A 32 -14.59 -33.71 32.01
C GLN A 32 -14.86 -35.23 31.84
N HIS A 33 -14.39 -35.82 30.75
CA HIS A 33 -14.51 -37.27 30.50
C HIS A 33 -13.43 -38.10 31.23
N GLN A 34 -12.29 -37.52 31.60
CA GLN A 34 -11.20 -38.19 32.30
C GLN A 34 -11.17 -37.83 33.80
N LYS A 35 -11.74 -38.72 34.63
CA LYS A 35 -11.93 -38.54 36.10
C LYS A 35 -10.69 -38.22 36.96
N TYR A 36 -9.48 -38.13 36.39
CA TYR A 36 -8.22 -37.90 37.14
C TYR A 36 -7.18 -37.10 36.34
N ALA A 37 -7.59 -36.12 35.52
CA ALA A 37 -6.61 -35.25 34.86
C ALA A 37 -6.09 -34.19 35.85
N ALA A 38 -4.76 -34.15 36.01
CA ALA A 38 -4.01 -33.28 36.91
C ALA A 38 -4.17 -31.79 36.57
N MET A 39 -3.77 -30.95 37.54
CA MET A 39 -4.00 -29.50 37.61
C MET A 39 -3.67 -28.73 36.33
N ASP A 40 -4.51 -27.71 36.08
CA ASP A 40 -4.33 -26.64 35.11
C ASP A 40 -2.91 -26.07 35.15
N ASP A 41 -2.13 -26.37 34.11
CA ASP A 41 -1.14 -25.42 33.64
C ASP A 41 -1.90 -24.44 32.75
N ASP A 42 -1.67 -23.13 32.94
CA ASP A 42 -2.16 -22.02 32.09
C ASP A 42 -1.57 -22.12 30.67
N TYR A 43 -1.87 -23.21 29.96
CA TYR A 43 -1.36 -23.52 28.65
C TYR A 43 -2.28 -22.93 27.59
N ASP A 44 -1.80 -21.90 26.89
CA ASP A 44 -2.46 -21.39 25.71
C ASP A 44 -2.25 -22.36 24.52
N PRO A 45 -3.32 -22.96 23.98
CA PRO A 45 -3.22 -23.88 22.85
C PRO A 45 -2.74 -23.19 21.55
N VAL A 46 -2.89 -21.87 21.42
CA VAL A 46 -2.49 -21.10 20.24
C VAL A 46 -1.72 -19.85 20.66
N PRO A 47 -0.45 -20.00 21.07
CA PRO A 47 0.34 -18.89 21.62
C PRO A 47 0.71 -17.82 20.58
N GLU A 48 0.67 -18.17 19.28
CA GLU A 48 1.13 -17.31 18.20
C GLU A 48 0.23 -17.38 16.97
N ILE A 49 0.13 -16.25 16.25
CA ILE A 49 -0.51 -16.21 14.94
C ILE A 49 0.46 -16.82 13.91
N ARG A 50 0.19 -18.07 13.56
CA ARG A 50 0.93 -18.86 12.55
C ARG A 50 0.57 -18.51 11.09
N ARG A 51 1.36 -19.06 10.15
CA ARG A 51 1.26 -18.85 8.69
C ARG A 51 -0.09 -19.28 8.09
N ASP A 52 -0.64 -20.39 8.56
CA ASP A 52 -1.94 -20.92 8.15
C ASP A 52 -3.10 -19.95 8.40
N HIS A 53 -3.09 -19.19 9.50
CA HIS A 53 -4.07 -18.12 9.72
C HIS A 53 -4.02 -17.04 8.64
N PHE A 54 -2.80 -16.70 8.18
CA PHE A 54 -2.61 -15.76 7.09
C PHE A 54 -2.98 -16.36 5.73
N GLU A 55 -2.70 -17.64 5.48
CA GLU A 55 -3.12 -18.32 4.25
C GLU A 55 -4.65 -18.32 4.13
N GLU A 56 -5.36 -18.64 5.21
CA GLU A 56 -6.82 -18.62 5.22
C GLU A 56 -7.37 -17.19 5.14
N ALA A 57 -6.73 -16.22 5.78
CA ALA A 57 -7.09 -14.81 5.62
C ALA A 57 -6.91 -14.33 4.17
N MET A 58 -5.82 -14.72 3.52
CA MET A 58 -5.47 -14.35 2.15
C MET A 58 -6.46 -14.89 1.11
N ARG A 59 -7.09 -16.05 1.34
CA ARG A 59 -8.10 -16.62 0.41
C ARG A 59 -9.28 -15.68 0.14
N PHE A 60 -9.59 -14.80 1.08
CA PHE A 60 -10.70 -13.86 0.97
C PHE A 60 -10.25 -12.41 0.81
N ALA A 61 -8.95 -12.16 0.82
CA ALA A 61 -8.41 -10.83 0.67
C ALA A 61 -8.64 -10.32 -0.76
N ARG A 62 -9.00 -9.04 -0.88
CA ARG A 62 -9.18 -8.37 -2.18
C ARG A 62 -8.57 -6.98 -2.14
N ARG A 63 -8.01 -6.55 -3.27
CA ARG A 63 -7.59 -5.16 -3.45
C ARG A 63 -8.81 -4.24 -3.48
N SER A 64 -8.82 -3.22 -2.62
CA SER A 64 -9.88 -2.21 -2.61
C SER A 64 -9.77 -1.19 -3.74
N VAL A 65 -8.55 -0.99 -4.29
CA VAL A 65 -8.26 -0.02 -5.35
C VAL A 65 -8.07 -0.72 -6.69
N SER A 66 -8.83 -0.30 -7.69
CA SER A 66 -8.77 -0.84 -9.05
C SER A 66 -7.51 -0.41 -9.81
N ASP A 67 -7.15 -1.13 -10.88
CA ASP A 67 -6.00 -0.76 -11.71
C ASP A 67 -6.26 0.55 -12.51
N ASN A 68 -7.51 0.85 -12.83
CA ASN A 68 -7.88 2.10 -13.51
C ASN A 68 -7.61 3.31 -12.61
N ASP A 69 -8.01 3.21 -11.34
CA ASP A 69 -7.77 4.29 -10.37
C ASP A 69 -6.27 4.48 -10.12
N ILE A 70 -5.50 3.40 -10.03
CA ILE A 70 -4.04 3.50 -9.89
C ILE A 70 -3.43 4.28 -11.04
N ARG A 71 -3.78 3.97 -12.30
CA ARG A 71 -3.26 4.70 -13.46
C ARG A 71 -3.62 6.18 -13.43
N LYS A 72 -4.85 6.52 -13.05
CA LYS A 72 -5.28 7.92 -12.90
C LYS A 72 -4.46 8.67 -11.84
N TYR A 73 -4.23 8.04 -10.69
CA TYR A 73 -3.41 8.62 -9.63
C TYR A 73 -1.93 8.77 -10.03
N GLU A 74 -1.37 7.80 -10.75
CA GLU A 74 0.01 7.87 -11.26
C GLU A 74 0.19 8.99 -12.29
N MET A 75 -0.72 9.10 -13.27
CA MET A 75 -0.72 10.20 -14.24
C MET A 75 -0.87 11.56 -13.57
N PHE A 76 -1.76 11.67 -12.59
CA PHE A 76 -1.95 12.90 -11.84
C PHE A 76 -0.69 13.27 -11.04
N ALA A 77 -0.05 12.32 -10.37
CA ALA A 77 1.16 12.58 -9.60
C ALA A 77 2.32 13.08 -10.49
N GLN A 78 2.51 12.48 -11.66
CA GLN A 78 3.53 12.91 -12.62
C GLN A 78 3.25 14.32 -13.18
N THR A 79 2.00 14.59 -13.56
CA THR A 79 1.61 15.89 -14.14
C THR A 79 1.60 17.00 -13.08
N LEU A 80 1.24 16.69 -11.83
CA LEU A 80 1.30 17.63 -10.70
C LEU A 80 2.74 18.04 -10.39
N GLN A 81 3.70 17.11 -10.52
CA GLN A 81 5.12 17.38 -10.30
C GLN A 81 5.72 18.21 -11.45
N GLN A 82 5.22 18.03 -12.68
CA GLN A 82 5.57 18.86 -13.84
C GLN A 82 4.92 20.26 -13.78
N SER A 83 3.65 20.37 -13.35
CA SER A 83 2.93 21.65 -13.26
C SER A 83 3.36 22.50 -12.06
N ARG A 84 3.85 21.88 -10.99
CA ARG A 84 4.64 22.55 -9.94
C ARG A 84 6.00 23.05 -10.42
N GLY A 85 6.32 22.84 -11.70
CA GLY A 85 7.32 23.54 -12.49
C GLY A 85 8.53 23.92 -11.70
N PHE A 86 9.58 23.08 -11.73
CA PHE A 86 10.90 23.33 -11.15
C PHE A 86 11.16 24.82 -11.00
N GLY A 87 10.81 25.33 -9.82
CA GLY A 87 11.08 26.69 -9.45
C GLY A 87 12.59 26.73 -9.32
N ASN A 88 13.26 27.23 -10.35
CA ASN A 88 14.50 27.97 -10.19
C ASN A 88 14.20 29.22 -9.33
N PHE A 89 13.73 29.01 -8.10
CA PHE A 89 13.54 30.06 -7.12
C PHE A 89 14.93 30.38 -6.55
N ARG A 90 15.71 31.07 -7.37
CA ARG A 90 16.82 31.87 -6.88
C ARG A 90 16.21 33.14 -6.32
N PHE A 91 16.36 33.35 -5.01
CA PHE A 91 16.21 34.70 -4.45
C PHE A 91 17.05 35.66 -5.31
N PRO A 92 16.53 36.85 -5.66
CA PRO A 92 17.38 37.88 -6.24
C PRO A 92 18.44 38.20 -5.18
N SER A 93 19.61 37.57 -5.28
CA SER A 93 20.78 38.02 -4.55
C SER A 93 21.05 39.41 -5.12
N GLY A 94 20.60 40.42 -4.39
CA GLY A 94 20.98 41.80 -4.64
C GLY A 94 22.49 41.82 -4.77
N LYS A 95 22.98 42.08 -5.97
CA LYS A 95 24.36 42.45 -6.19
C LYS A 95 24.39 43.79 -6.89
N GLN A 96 24.58 44.80 -6.05
CA GLN A 96 25.78 45.62 -6.18
C GLN A 96 26.80 45.07 -7.21
N THR A 97 26.99 45.89 -8.24
CA THR A 97 28.21 46.17 -9.01
C THR A 97 28.83 45.08 -9.91
N SER A 98 28.99 45.51 -11.18
CA SER A 98 30.15 45.36 -12.07
C SER A 98 30.51 43.99 -12.68
N GLY A 99 30.52 43.96 -14.03
CA GLY A 99 31.61 43.34 -14.79
C GLY A 99 31.24 42.26 -15.81
N GLY A 100 31.08 42.67 -17.08
CA GLY A 100 31.70 42.03 -18.26
C GLY A 100 31.28 40.63 -18.75
N GLY A 101 30.80 40.58 -20.00
CA GLY A 101 31.30 39.63 -20.99
C GLY A 101 30.37 38.48 -21.47
N GLY A 102 30.07 38.47 -22.78
CA GLY A 102 30.23 37.26 -23.60
C GLY A 102 28.99 36.47 -24.06
N SER A 103 28.50 36.80 -25.27
CA SER A 103 28.39 35.90 -26.44
C SER A 103 27.58 34.58 -26.39
N SER A 104 26.57 34.54 -27.27
CA SER A 104 26.21 33.48 -28.25
C SER A 104 25.56 32.16 -27.81
N GLY A 105 24.47 31.81 -28.51
CA GLY A 105 23.88 30.47 -28.50
C GLY A 105 22.50 30.39 -29.15
N SER A 106 22.43 30.54 -30.47
CA SER A 106 21.28 30.17 -31.30
C SER A 106 20.99 28.67 -31.19
N ASN A 107 19.74 28.26 -30.98
CA ASN A 107 19.28 26.96 -31.48
C ASN A 107 17.79 26.96 -31.85
N SER A 108 17.56 26.89 -33.16
CA SER A 108 16.32 26.55 -33.86
C SER A 108 15.97 25.06 -33.68
N GLY A 109 14.70 24.73 -33.43
CA GLY A 109 14.23 23.35 -33.36
C GLY A 109 12.70 23.24 -33.32
N GLN A 110 12.11 23.35 -34.51
CA GLN A 110 10.71 23.09 -34.86
C GLN A 110 10.29 21.64 -34.55
N GLY A 111 9.05 21.41 -34.10
CA GLY A 111 8.51 20.05 -33.95
C GLY A 111 7.15 19.95 -33.27
N SER A 112 6.13 20.54 -33.89
CA SER A 112 4.72 20.17 -33.65
C SER A 112 4.50 18.74 -34.15
N LEU A 113 4.14 17.82 -33.25
CA LEU A 113 3.58 16.52 -33.61
C LEU A 113 2.54 16.09 -32.57
N PHE A 114 1.40 16.78 -32.61
CA PHE A 114 0.13 16.20 -32.17
C PHE A 114 -0.31 15.19 -33.22
N GLN A 115 -0.25 13.92 -32.87
CA GLN A 115 -0.93 12.79 -33.50
C GLN A 115 -1.62 12.14 -32.30
N GLU A 116 -2.87 12.45 -31.93
CA GLU A 116 -4.12 12.26 -32.69
C GLU A 116 -4.08 10.98 -33.53
N GLU A 117 -4.02 9.85 -32.83
CA GLU A 117 -4.55 8.56 -33.31
C GLU A 117 -4.69 7.62 -32.09
N GLY A 118 -5.93 7.35 -31.68
CA GLY A 118 -6.27 6.46 -30.57
C GLY A 118 -7.34 7.01 -29.63
N GLU A 119 -8.39 7.60 -30.19
CA GLU A 119 -9.67 7.86 -29.54
C GLU A 119 -10.30 6.51 -29.15
N ASP A 120 -9.91 5.94 -28.01
CA ASP A 120 -10.69 4.90 -27.35
C ASP A 120 -11.25 5.46 -26.05
N ASP A 121 -12.47 5.98 -26.19
CA ASP A 121 -13.34 6.60 -25.20
C ASP A 121 -13.20 6.02 -23.78
N LEU A 122 -12.65 6.84 -22.88
CA LEU A 122 -12.48 6.58 -21.45
C LEU A 122 -13.81 6.66 -20.65
N TYR A 123 -14.96 6.62 -21.33
CA TYR A 123 -16.31 6.75 -20.75
C TYR A 123 -17.38 5.87 -21.42
N ASN A 124 -17.03 4.64 -21.80
CA ASN A 124 -18.01 3.56 -21.99
C ASN A 124 -17.65 2.33 -21.16
#